data_AF-N0AVY6-F1
#
_entry.id   AF-N0AVY6-F1
#
_cell.length_a   1.000
_cell.length_b   1.000
_cell.length_c   1.000
_cell.angle_alpha   90.00
_cell.angle_beta   90.00
_cell.angle_gamma   90.00
#
_symmetry.space_group_name_H-M   'P 1'
#
loop_
_entity.id
_entity.type
_entity.pdbx_description
1 polymer ?
#
loop_
_entity_poly.entity_id
_entity_poly.type
_entity_poly.pdbx_seq_one_letter_code
_entity_poly.pdbx_strand_id
1 'polypeptide(L)' 'MITKEAIDLAKKIIEIDILRDEIWENLAVLAGDKAHELLRSIQNS' A
#
# COMPACT_ATOMS: atom_id res chain seq x y z
N MET A 1 -1.65 -4.08 28.36
CA MET A 1 -2.14 -2.75 27.90
C MET A 1 -1.51 -2.47 26.55
N ILE A 2 -2.29 -1.99 25.58
CA ILE A 2 -1.74 -1.49 24.31
C ILE A 2 -1.13 -0.11 24.59
N THR A 3 0.09 0.14 24.16
CA THR A 3 0.76 1.42 24.38
C THR A 3 0.24 2.47 23.41
N LYS A 4 0.42 3.76 23.75
CA LYS A 4 0.06 4.86 22.86
C LYS A 4 0.83 4.77 21.53
N GLU A 5 2.09 4.39 21.59
CA GLU A 5 2.96 4.21 20.42
C GLU A 5 2.40 3.14 19.48
N ALA A 6 1.90 2.02 20.02
CA ALA A 6 1.29 0.98 19.21
C ALA A 6 0.00 1.46 18.52
N ILE A 7 -0.81 2.28 19.20
CA ILE A 7 -2.03 2.89 18.62
C ILE A 7 -1.65 3.89 17.53
N ASP A 8 -0.63 4.72 17.76
CA ASP A 8 -0.18 5.72 16.79
C ASP A 8 0.42 5.06 15.54
N LEU A 9 1.14 3.94 15.70
CA LEU A 9 1.59 3.13 14.57
C LEU A 9 0.43 2.50 13.80
N ALA A 10 -0.59 1.98 14.50
CA ALA A 10 -1.77 1.40 13.85
C ALA A 10 -2.52 2.44 13.00
N LYS A 11 -2.67 3.68 13.49
CA LYS A 11 -3.27 4.78 12.72
C LYS A 11 -2.49 5.10 11.46
N LYS A 12 -1.16 5.19 11.57
CA LYS A 12 -0.29 5.43 10.40
C LYS A 12 -0.39 4.32 9.36
N ILE A 13 -0.51 3.05 9.79
CA ILE A 13 -0.71 1.93 8.86
C ILE A 13 -2.02 2.11 8.09
N ILE A 14 -3.11 2.47 8.77
CA ILE A 14 -4.41 2.72 8.11
C ILE A 14 -4.31 3.87 7.09
N GLU A 15 -3.65 4.97 7.44
CA GLU A 15 -3.42 6.10 6.52
C GLU A 15 -2.62 5.68 5.29
N ILE A 16 -1.59 4.86 5.46
CA ILE A 16 -0.78 4.32 4.37
C ILE A 16 -1.59 3.34 3.52
N ASP A 17 -2.43 2.49 4.11
CA ASP A 17 -3.26 1.54 3.37
C ASP A 17 -4.26 2.26 2.45
N ILE A 18 -4.89 3.34 2.93
CA ILE A 18 -5.78 4.17 2.10
C ILE A 18 -5.00 4.76 0.91
N LEU A 19 -3.85 5.37 1.18
CA LEU A 19 -3.02 5.95 0.12
C LEU A 19 -2.51 4.90 -0.87
N ARG A 20 -2.16 3.70 -0.37
CA ARG A 20 -1.72 2.58 -1.19
C ARG A 20 -2.82 2.17 -2.16
N ASP A 21 -4.07 2.10 -1.71
CA ASP A 21 -5.19 1.71 -2.55
C ASP A 21 -5.44 2.76 -3.65
N GLU A 22 -5.36 4.06 -3.34
CA GLU A 22 -5.46 5.13 -4.35
C GLU A 22 -4.34 5.06 -5.41
N ILE A 23 -3.10 4.82 -4.99
CA ILE A 23 -1.96 4.67 -5.90
C ILE A 23 -2.10 3.39 -6.72
N TRP A 24 -2.59 2.31 -6.10
CA TRP A 24 -2.81 1.02 -6.76
C TRP A 24 -3.81 1.14 -7.90
N GLU A 25 -4.94 1.82 -7.69
CA GLU A 25 -5.93 2.04 -8.75
C GLU A 25 -5.32 2.78 -9.95
N ASN A 26 -4.52 3.83 -9.70
CA ASN A 26 -3.83 4.55 -10.76
C ASN A 26 -2.81 3.66 -11.49
N LEU A 27 -2.04 2.85 -10.75
CA LEU A 27 -1.12 1.88 -11.34
C LEU A 27 -1.85 0.85 -12.19
N ALA A 28 -2.98 0.33 -11.70
CA ALA A 28 -3.79 -0.67 -12.38
C ALA A 28 -4.36 -0.12 -13.70
N VAL A 29 -4.85 1.12 -13.71
CA VAL A 29 -5.30 1.80 -14.93
C VAL A 29 -4.18 1.94 -15.95
N LEU A 30 -2.97 2.29 -15.52
CA LEU A 30 -1.83 2.52 -16.43
C LEU A 30 -1.19 1.23 -16.94
N ALA A 31 -1.06 0.21 -16.08
CA ALA A 31 -0.37 -1.04 -16.39
C ALA A 31 -1.30 -2.15 -16.88
N GLY A 32 -2.62 -1.99 -16.75
CA GLY A 32 -3.63 -2.98 -17.12
C GLY A 32 -3.38 -4.33 -16.44
N ASP A 33 -3.52 -5.41 -17.21
CA ASP A 33 -3.37 -6.80 -16.72
C ASP A 33 -1.98 -7.09 -16.12
N LYS A 34 -0.97 -6.26 -16.41
CA LYS A 34 0.40 -6.43 -15.91
C LYS A 34 0.66 -5.72 -14.58
N ALA A 35 -0.31 -5.00 -14.03
CA ALA A 35 -0.13 -4.18 -12.82
C ALA A 35 0.42 -5.00 -11.62
N HIS A 36 -0.12 -6.19 -11.39
CA HIS A 36 0.32 -7.07 -10.32
C HIS A 36 1.74 -7.61 -10.54
N GLU A 37 2.06 -8.00 -11.78
CA GLU A 37 3.40 -8.49 -12.13
C GLU A 37 4.45 -7.38 -11.98
N LEU A 38 4.14 -6.17 -12.43
CA LEU A 38 4.99 -4.99 -12.30
C LEU A 38 5.22 -4.61 -10.83
N LEU A 39 4.16 -4.58 -10.01
CA LEU A 39 4.32 -4.28 -8.59
C LEU A 39 5.21 -5.33 -7.92
N ARG A 40 5.04 -6.60 -8.28
CA ARG A 40 5.82 -7.70 -7.71
C ARG A 40 7.27 -7.71 -8.19
N SER A 41 7.57 -7.28 -9.41
CA SER A 41 8.96 -7.18 -9.87
C SER A 41 9.72 -6.09 -9.09
N ILE A 42 9.08 -4.95 -8.81
CA ILE A 42 9.67 -3.87 -8.00
C ILE A 42 9.83 -4.29 -6.53
N GLN A 43 8.85 -4.99 -5.93
CA GLN A 43 8.94 -5.46 -4.55
C GLN A 43 10.07 -6.48 -4.29
N ASN A 44 10.47 -7.24 -5.30
CA ASN A 44 11.53 -8.25 -5.20
C ASN A 44 12.89 -7.76 -5.73
N SER A 45 12.99 -6.49 -6.14
CA SER A 45 14.23 -5.83 -6.56
C SER A 45 14.94 -5.21 -5.36
#